data_AF-A0A377XVI7-F1
#
_entry.id   AF-A0A377XVI7-F1
#
_cell.length_a   1.000
_cell.length_b   1.000
_cell.length_c   1.000
_cell.angle_alpha   90.00
_cell.angle_beta   90.00
_cell.angle_gamma   90.00
#
_symmetry.space_group_name_H-M   'P 1'
#
loop_
_entity.id
_entity.type
_entity.pdbx_description
1 polymer ?
#
loop_
_entity_poly.entity_id
_entity_poly.type
_entity_poly.pdbx_seq_one_letter_code
_entity_poly.pdbx_strand_id
1 'polypeptide(L)'
;MRCTRPCGGRARISRRRRRGWTPCLNQGTLSLSLTFNPLHARQKAASGELPTDSYSFGFTAGTLGNVHFVTIPTNARAVAGAKVVANFLLSPEAQLRKADAAVWGDPSVLDPQRLPDGQRQALAAALPQDLPPVLAEPHAAWVDALEQEWLRRYGTH
;
A
#
# COMPACT_ATOMS: atom_id res chain seq x y z
N MET A 1 5.16 -57.69 -15.56
CA MET A 1 5.12 -57.74 -14.07
C MET A 1 5.03 -56.31 -13.53
N ARG A 2 4.29 -56.18 -12.42
CA ARG A 2 3.71 -55.00 -11.75
C ARG A 2 4.41 -53.62 -11.85
N CYS A 3 3.56 -52.64 -12.14
CA CYS A 3 3.68 -51.23 -11.79
C CYS A 3 3.65 -51.05 -10.25
N THR A 4 4.62 -50.32 -9.67
CA THR A 4 4.51 -49.76 -8.31
C THR A 4 5.30 -48.45 -8.18
N ARG A 5 4.57 -47.34 -8.01
CA ARG A 5 5.02 -46.15 -7.26
C ARG A 5 4.30 -46.17 -5.92
N PRO A 6 4.91 -45.63 -4.86
CA PRO A 6 4.16 -44.77 -3.96
C PRO A 6 4.75 -43.37 -3.97
N CYS A 7 3.87 -42.41 -4.22
CA CYS A 7 4.07 -40.99 -4.02
C CYS A 7 4.37 -40.70 -2.55
N GLY A 8 5.50 -40.04 -2.27
CA GLY A 8 5.88 -39.63 -0.92
C GLY A 8 6.77 -38.38 -0.90
N GLY A 9 6.74 -37.54 -1.93
CA GLY A 9 7.39 -36.24 -1.92
C GLY A 9 6.38 -35.18 -1.48
N ARG A 10 6.48 -34.68 -0.24
CA ARG A 10 5.84 -33.41 0.11
C ARG A 10 6.47 -32.37 -0.81
N ALA A 11 5.76 -32.01 -1.88
CA ALA A 11 6.04 -30.82 -2.64
C ALA A 11 6.02 -29.67 -1.63
N ARG A 12 7.20 -29.21 -1.21
CA ARG A 12 7.33 -27.94 -0.53
C ARG A 12 6.85 -26.94 -1.57
N ILE A 13 5.59 -26.54 -1.46
CA ILE A 13 5.05 -25.38 -2.16
C ILE A 13 5.96 -24.25 -1.70
N SER A 14 7.04 -24.00 -2.44
CA SER A 14 7.71 -22.72 -2.34
C SER A 14 6.61 -21.77 -2.75
N ARG A 15 6.06 -21.05 -1.77
CA ARG A 15 5.29 -19.86 -2.07
C ARG A 15 6.22 -19.11 -3.01
N ARG A 16 5.90 -19.05 -4.31
CA ARG A 16 6.48 -18.09 -5.21
C ARG A 16 6.23 -16.78 -4.48
N ARG A 17 7.25 -16.28 -3.76
CA ARG A 17 7.22 -14.94 -3.21
C ARG A 17 6.88 -14.10 -4.43
N ARG A 18 5.71 -13.46 -4.44
CA ARG A 18 5.42 -12.43 -5.43
C ARG A 18 6.65 -11.54 -5.37
N ARG A 19 7.50 -11.58 -6.40
CA ARG A 19 8.74 -10.83 -6.39
C ARG A 19 8.31 -9.39 -6.59
N GLY A 20 8.08 -8.68 -5.48
CA GLY A 20 7.97 -7.23 -5.51
C GLY A 20 9.28 -6.64 -6.04
N TRP A 21 9.28 -5.34 -6.32
CA TRP A 21 10.45 -4.65 -6.88
C TRP A 21 11.61 -4.49 -5.88
N THR A 22 11.35 -4.69 -4.58
CA THR A 22 12.31 -4.48 -3.48
C THR A 22 13.64 -5.24 -3.63
N PRO A 23 13.67 -6.55 -3.98
CA PRO A 23 14.95 -7.23 -4.19
C PRO A 23 15.75 -6.66 -5.36
N CYS A 24 15.08 -6.23 -6.45
CA CYS A 24 15.75 -5.62 -7.60
C CYS A 24 16.35 -4.26 -7.23
N LEU A 25 15.64 -3.47 -6.41
CA LEU A 25 16.15 -2.22 -5.84
C LEU A 25 17.38 -2.49 -4.95
N ASN A 26 17.29 -3.44 -4.03
CA ASN A 26 18.37 -3.77 -3.11
C ASN A 26 19.62 -4.32 -3.83
N GLN A 27 19.44 -5.08 -4.91
CA GLN A 27 20.52 -5.61 -5.74
C GLN A 27 21.08 -4.57 -6.73
N GLY A 28 20.50 -3.37 -6.81
CA GLY A 28 20.91 -2.34 -7.77
C GLY A 28 20.54 -2.65 -9.23
N THR A 29 19.78 -3.72 -9.49
CA THR A 29 19.28 -4.03 -10.85
C THR A 29 18.17 -3.06 -11.27
N LEU A 30 17.49 -2.46 -10.30
CA LEU A 30 16.52 -1.40 -10.49
C LEU A 30 16.96 -0.20 -9.65
N SER A 31 16.99 0.99 -10.24
CA SER A 31 17.34 2.23 -9.51
C SER A 31 16.11 2.97 -8.99
N LEU A 32 14.94 2.75 -9.58
CA LEU A 32 13.70 3.46 -9.28
C LEU A 32 12.50 2.52 -9.35
N SER A 33 11.58 2.64 -8.40
CA SER A 33 10.28 1.98 -8.41
C SER A 33 9.18 2.98 -8.12
N LEU A 34 8.02 2.78 -8.73
CA LEU A 34 6.80 3.48 -8.35
C LEU A 34 6.18 2.79 -7.13
N THR A 35 5.60 3.58 -6.23
CA THR A 35 4.93 3.11 -5.01
C THR A 35 3.67 3.94 -4.75
N PHE A 36 2.65 3.31 -4.19
CA PHE A 36 1.42 3.98 -3.74
C PHE A 36 1.54 4.58 -2.33
N ASN A 37 2.58 4.21 -1.58
CA ASN A 37 2.78 4.66 -0.21
C ASN A 37 4.03 5.58 -0.12
N PRO A 38 3.88 6.83 0.36
CA PRO A 38 5.00 7.78 0.49
C PRO A 38 6.05 7.37 1.53
N LEU A 39 5.70 6.54 2.50
CA LEU A 39 6.62 6.00 3.52
C LEU A 39 7.23 4.65 3.12
N HIS A 40 6.97 4.13 1.91
CA HIS A 40 7.42 2.80 1.51
C HIS A 40 8.94 2.62 1.60
N ALA A 41 9.73 3.59 1.12
CA ALA A 41 11.19 3.50 1.22
C ALA A 41 11.67 3.49 2.68
N ARG A 42 11.10 4.35 3.53
CA ARG A 42 11.41 4.40 4.97
C ARG A 42 11.03 3.10 5.68
N GLN A 43 9.87 2.53 5.36
CA GLN A 43 9.45 1.23 5.88
C GLN A 43 10.45 0.14 5.51
N LYS A 44 10.86 0.07 4.24
CA LYS A 44 11.76 -0.97 3.75
C LYS A 44 13.20 -0.78 4.24
N ALA A 45 13.63 0.45 4.47
CA ALA A 45 14.87 0.75 5.16
C ALA A 45 14.81 0.29 6.63
N ALA A 46 13.71 0.59 7.34
CA ALA A 46 13.52 0.17 8.73
C ALA A 46 13.45 -1.35 8.90
N SER A 47 12.90 -2.09 7.91
CA SER A 47 12.88 -3.56 7.92
C SER A 47 14.19 -4.21 7.44
N GLY A 48 15.18 -3.43 6.99
CA GLY A 48 16.44 -3.92 6.43
C GLY A 48 16.30 -4.57 5.04
N GLU A 49 15.16 -4.36 4.36
CA GLU A 49 14.94 -4.83 2.99
C GLU A 49 15.56 -3.90 1.92
N LEU A 50 15.78 -2.64 2.27
CA LEU A 50 16.49 -1.65 1.45
C LEU A 50 17.60 -0.96 2.27
N PRO A 51 18.62 -0.37 1.62
CA PRO A 51 19.63 0.46 2.27
C PRO A 51 19.02 1.61 3.08
N THR A 52 19.69 2.03 4.17
CA THR A 52 19.19 3.06 5.09
C THR A 52 19.11 4.46 4.47
N ASP A 53 19.83 4.70 3.38
CA ASP A 53 19.80 5.92 2.58
C ASP A 53 18.73 5.88 1.47
N SER A 54 17.90 4.83 1.41
CA SER A 54 16.77 4.77 0.48
C SER A 54 15.71 5.81 0.84
N TYR A 55 15.27 6.58 -0.14
CA TYR A 55 14.26 7.64 0.04
C TYR A 55 13.16 7.57 -1.02
N SER A 56 12.02 8.17 -0.69
CA SER A 56 10.93 8.42 -1.64
C SER A 56 10.91 9.90 -1.99
N PHE A 57 10.51 10.21 -3.22
CA PHE A 57 10.37 11.59 -3.70
C PHE A 57 9.11 11.72 -4.56
N GLY A 58 8.60 12.94 -4.67
CA GLY A 58 7.51 13.32 -5.55
C GLY A 58 7.95 14.21 -6.70
N PHE A 59 7.08 14.40 -7.68
CA PHE A 59 7.30 15.41 -8.73
C PHE A 59 6.87 16.80 -8.26
N THR A 60 7.51 17.83 -8.78
CA THR A 60 7.20 19.24 -8.47
C THR A 60 5.77 19.64 -8.85
N ALA A 61 5.25 19.08 -9.95
CA ALA A 61 3.86 19.28 -10.38
C ALA A 61 2.84 18.48 -9.56
N GLY A 62 3.29 17.67 -8.59
CA GLY A 62 2.46 16.81 -7.79
C GLY A 62 2.47 15.34 -8.22
N THR A 63 1.77 14.52 -7.45
CA THR A 63 1.62 13.07 -7.68
C THR A 63 0.15 12.69 -7.62
N LEU A 64 -0.26 11.68 -8.39
CA LEU A 64 -1.61 11.13 -8.29
C LEU A 64 -1.84 10.58 -6.87
N GLY A 65 -2.89 11.08 -6.22
CA GLY A 65 -3.35 10.54 -4.95
C GLY A 65 -4.32 9.40 -5.17
N ASN A 66 -4.21 8.36 -4.35
CA ASN A 66 -5.24 7.34 -4.26
C ASN A 66 -5.86 7.37 -2.86
N VAL A 67 -7.17 7.16 -2.79
CA VAL A 67 -7.90 6.97 -1.54
C VAL A 67 -8.51 5.57 -1.54
N HIS A 68 -8.33 4.85 -0.44
CA HIS A 68 -8.95 3.54 -0.22
C HIS A 68 -10.15 3.68 0.71
N PHE A 69 -11.19 2.90 0.43
CA PHE A 69 -12.45 2.94 1.18
C PHE A 69 -12.71 1.62 1.92
N VAL A 70 -13.29 1.73 3.11
CA VAL A 70 -13.87 0.60 3.84
C VAL A 70 -15.37 0.61 3.60
N THR A 71 -15.92 -0.48 3.08
CA THR A 71 -17.35 -0.60 2.76
C THR A 71 -17.99 -1.81 3.45
N ILE A 72 -19.29 -1.72 3.71
CA ILE A 72 -20.10 -2.83 4.21
C ILE A 72 -21.02 -3.26 3.07
N PRO A 73 -20.88 -4.48 2.52
CA PRO A 73 -21.73 -4.93 1.43
C PRO A 73 -23.18 -5.11 1.89
N THR A 74 -24.12 -4.94 0.97
CA THR A 74 -25.56 -4.98 1.25
C THR A 74 -26.06 -6.33 1.78
N ASN A 75 -25.34 -7.42 1.48
CA ASN A 75 -25.64 -8.77 1.94
C ASN A 75 -24.82 -9.20 3.17
N ALA A 76 -24.18 -8.26 3.88
CA ALA A 76 -23.39 -8.58 5.07
C ALA A 76 -24.26 -9.24 6.15
N ARG A 77 -23.87 -10.46 6.57
CA ARG A 77 -24.55 -11.23 7.62
C ARG A 77 -24.52 -10.55 9.00
N ALA A 78 -23.54 -9.68 9.24
CA ALA A 78 -23.30 -9.04 10.54
C ALA A 78 -23.04 -7.53 10.38
N VAL A 79 -24.04 -6.77 9.89
CA VAL A 79 -23.92 -5.32 9.64
C VAL A 79 -23.49 -4.54 10.88
N ALA A 80 -24.09 -4.83 12.04
CA ALA A 80 -23.75 -4.14 13.29
C ALA A 80 -22.28 -4.34 13.68
N GLY A 81 -21.78 -5.58 13.61
CA GLY A 81 -20.38 -5.89 13.87
C GLY A 81 -19.43 -5.23 12.86
N ALA A 82 -19.80 -5.21 11.58
CA ALA A 82 -19.02 -4.54 10.55
C ALA A 82 -18.90 -3.02 10.80
N LYS A 83 -19.96 -2.37 11.30
CA LYS A 83 -19.92 -0.94 11.70
C LYS A 83 -18.98 -0.70 12.89
N VAL A 84 -18.95 -1.60 13.86
CA VAL A 84 -18.01 -1.51 15.00
C VAL A 84 -16.56 -1.57 14.50
N VAL A 85 -16.26 -2.49 13.59
CA VAL A 85 -14.92 -2.60 12.98
C VAL A 85 -14.57 -1.34 12.18
N ALA A 86 -15.50 -0.83 11.37
CA ALA A 86 -15.29 0.39 10.60
C ALA A 86 -14.98 1.60 11.52
N ASN A 87 -15.72 1.76 12.61
CA ASN A 87 -15.47 2.80 13.61
C ASN A 87 -14.11 2.62 14.29
N PHE A 88 -13.73 1.38 14.63
CA PHE A 88 -12.42 1.09 15.19
C PHE A 88 -11.29 1.45 14.22
N LEU A 89 -11.42 1.12 12.93
CA LEU A 89 -10.41 1.46 11.92
C LEU A 89 -10.25 2.97 11.72
N LEU A 90 -11.29 3.77 12.02
CA LEU A 90 -11.25 5.23 12.03
C LEU A 90 -10.84 5.84 13.38
N SER A 91 -10.51 5.03 14.39
CA SER A 91 -10.03 5.56 15.67
C SER A 91 -8.63 6.21 15.52
N PRO A 92 -8.32 7.25 16.31
CA PRO A 92 -6.98 7.85 16.31
C PRO A 92 -5.86 6.84 16.55
N GLU A 93 -6.08 5.87 17.45
CA GLU A 93 -5.10 4.85 17.80
C GLU A 93 -4.81 3.92 16.62
N ALA A 94 -5.86 3.46 15.93
CA ALA A 94 -5.71 2.63 14.73
C ALA A 94 -5.01 3.39 13.60
N GLN A 95 -5.35 4.67 13.43
CA GLN A 95 -4.80 5.52 12.37
C GLN A 95 -3.34 5.92 12.63
N LEU A 96 -2.96 6.17 13.89
CA LEU A 96 -1.56 6.37 14.28
C LEU A 96 -0.73 5.10 14.05
N ARG A 97 -1.27 3.93 14.44
CA ARG A 97 -0.61 2.65 14.15
C ARG A 97 -0.49 2.38 12.65
N LYS A 98 -1.46 2.81 11.84
CA LYS A 98 -1.41 2.72 10.38
C LYS A 98 -0.30 3.62 9.81
N ALA A 99 -0.19 4.85 10.30
CA ALA A 99 0.81 5.83 9.85
C ALA A 99 2.24 5.49 10.28
N ASP A 100 2.44 4.62 11.28
CA ASP A 100 3.75 4.15 11.70
C ASP A 100 4.43 3.33 10.59
N ALA A 101 5.56 3.86 10.09
CA ALA A 101 6.38 3.23 9.06
C ALA A 101 6.95 1.87 9.46
N ALA A 102 7.11 1.58 10.76
CA ALA A 102 7.52 0.26 11.23
C ALA A 102 6.41 -0.80 11.12
N VAL A 103 5.15 -0.38 10.98
CA VAL A 103 3.98 -1.27 10.92
C VAL A 103 3.40 -1.32 9.51
N TRP A 104 2.84 -0.21 9.03
CA TRP A 104 2.24 -0.12 7.70
C TRP A 104 2.76 1.12 6.95
N GLY A 105 2.84 2.27 7.62
CA GLY A 105 3.34 3.51 7.05
C GLY A 105 2.36 4.19 6.10
N ASP A 106 1.07 3.86 6.16
CA ASP A 106 0.08 4.48 5.28
C ASP A 106 -0.55 5.70 5.99
N PRO A 107 -0.55 6.90 5.38
CA PRO A 107 -1.02 8.12 6.01
C PRO A 107 -2.43 8.02 6.60
N SER A 108 -2.67 8.73 7.71
CA SER A 108 -4.00 8.80 8.30
C SER A 108 -4.99 9.56 7.41
N VAL A 109 -6.26 9.18 7.49
CA VAL A 109 -7.39 9.91 6.88
C VAL A 109 -8.09 10.87 7.85
N LEU A 110 -7.63 10.95 9.10
CA LEU A 110 -8.24 11.81 10.12
C LEU A 110 -7.85 13.27 9.91
N ASP A 111 -8.80 14.15 10.14
CA ASP A 111 -8.55 15.59 10.22
C ASP A 111 -7.75 15.90 11.50
N PRO A 112 -6.48 16.35 11.40
CA PRO A 112 -5.65 16.63 12.56
C PRO A 112 -6.24 17.71 13.47
N GLN A 113 -7.04 18.64 12.94
CA GLN A 113 -7.65 19.73 13.72
C GLN A 113 -8.74 19.22 14.67
N ARG A 114 -9.25 18.01 14.44
CA ARG A 114 -10.27 17.37 15.29
C ARG A 114 -9.67 16.45 16.36
N LEU A 115 -8.36 16.25 16.34
CA LEU A 115 -7.66 15.40 17.30
C LEU A 115 -7.23 16.19 18.54
N PRO A 116 -7.20 15.57 19.73
CA PRO A 116 -6.50 16.11 20.91
C PRO A 116 -5.02 16.39 20.60
N ASP A 117 -4.44 17.38 21.28
CA ASP A 117 -3.11 17.90 20.94
C ASP A 117 -2.02 16.82 20.89
N GLY A 118 -2.00 15.88 21.84
CA GLY A 118 -1.02 14.79 21.85
C GLY A 118 -1.15 13.85 20.64
N GLN A 119 -2.38 13.51 20.23
CA GLN A 119 -2.62 12.68 19.05
C GLN A 119 -2.32 13.44 17.75
N ARG A 120 -2.65 14.74 17.71
CA ARG A 120 -2.32 15.62 16.58
C ARG A 120 -0.81 15.70 16.36
N GLN A 121 -0.04 15.90 17.43
CA GLN A 121 1.43 15.95 17.38
C GLN A 121 2.02 14.62 16.93
N ALA A 122 1.52 13.50 17.46
CA ALA A 122 1.96 12.17 17.06
C ALA A 122 1.70 11.90 15.57
N LEU A 123 0.53 12.32 15.06
CA LEU A 123 0.20 12.16 13.64
C LEU A 123 1.09 13.04 12.75
N ALA A 124 1.33 14.29 13.15
CA ALA A 124 2.23 15.20 12.42
C ALA A 124 3.67 14.66 12.36
N ALA A 125 4.16 14.04 13.44
CA ALA A 125 5.49 13.44 13.48
C ALA A 125 5.63 12.18 12.61
N ALA A 126 4.53 11.47 12.36
CA ALA A 126 4.53 10.27 11.51
C ALA A 126 4.59 10.61 10.00
N LEU A 127 4.13 11.80 9.61
CA LEU A 127 4.06 12.22 8.21
C LEU A 127 5.38 12.87 7.72
N PRO A 128 5.81 12.61 6.48
CA PRO A 128 6.87 13.39 5.85
C PRO A 128 6.45 14.86 5.74
N GLN A 129 7.37 15.79 6.01
CA GLN A 129 7.09 17.23 5.98
C GLN A 129 6.99 17.77 4.53
N ASP A 130 7.67 17.13 3.58
CA ASP A 130 7.79 17.59 2.19
C ASP A 130 7.02 16.70 1.21
N LEU A 131 5.76 16.37 1.53
CA LEU A 131 4.91 15.64 0.60
C LEU A 131 4.57 16.51 -0.62
N PRO A 132 4.69 15.97 -1.85
CA PRO A 132 4.29 16.70 -3.05
C PRO A 132 2.78 16.98 -3.06
N PRO A 133 2.32 17.99 -3.82
CA PRO A 133 0.89 18.21 -4.03
C PRO A 133 0.19 16.95 -4.53
N VAL A 134 -0.97 16.65 -3.97
CA VAL A 134 -1.79 15.51 -4.40
C VAL A 134 -2.69 15.95 -5.56
N LEU A 135 -2.56 15.27 -6.70
CA LEU A 135 -3.38 15.47 -7.88
C LEU A 135 -4.59 14.51 -7.85
N ALA A 136 -5.73 14.99 -8.33
CA ALA A 136 -6.94 14.18 -8.45
C ALA A 136 -6.75 13.06 -9.48
N GLU A 137 -7.41 11.91 -9.23
CA GLU A 137 -7.50 10.85 -10.22
C GLU A 137 -8.27 11.34 -11.47
N PRO A 138 -7.96 10.81 -12.67
CA PRO A 138 -8.74 11.09 -13.87
C PRO A 138 -10.22 10.82 -13.65
N HIS A 139 -11.08 11.64 -14.26
CA HIS A 139 -12.52 11.45 -14.17
C HIS A 139 -12.90 10.05 -14.68
N ALA A 140 -13.82 9.36 -13.99
CA ALA A 140 -14.16 7.95 -14.24
C ALA A 140 -14.57 7.66 -15.71
N ALA A 141 -15.13 8.65 -16.42
CA ALA A 141 -15.43 8.55 -17.85
C ALA A 141 -14.22 8.24 -18.75
N TRP A 142 -12.98 8.44 -18.27
CA TRP A 142 -11.76 8.13 -19.01
C TRP A 142 -11.26 6.70 -18.80
N VAL A 143 -11.80 5.96 -17.82
CA VAL A 143 -11.28 4.63 -17.44
C VAL A 143 -11.30 3.68 -18.64
N ASP A 144 -12.44 3.56 -19.32
CA ASP A 144 -12.59 2.66 -20.46
C ASP A 144 -11.63 3.01 -21.60
N ALA A 145 -11.50 4.30 -21.92
CA ALA A 145 -10.62 4.77 -22.99
C ALA A 145 -9.13 4.50 -22.66
N LEU A 146 -8.73 4.73 -21.41
CA LEU A 146 -7.36 4.47 -20.94
C LEU A 146 -7.05 2.97 -20.92
N GLU A 147 -7.99 2.14 -20.46
CA GLU A 147 -7.82 0.69 -20.39
C GLU A 147 -7.69 0.09 -21.79
N GLN A 148 -8.56 0.49 -22.72
CA GLN A 148 -8.50 0.03 -24.12
C GLN A 148 -7.15 0.38 -24.75
N GLU A 149 -6.69 1.61 -24.60
CA GLU A 149 -5.41 2.04 -25.18
C GLU A 149 -4.21 1.37 -24.50
N TRP A 150 -4.30 1.11 -23.18
CA TRP A 150 -3.30 0.35 -22.46
C TRP A 150 -3.19 -1.08 -22.99
N LEU A 151 -4.31 -1.78 -23.13
CA LEU A 151 -4.35 -3.14 -23.68
C LEU A 151 -3.87 -3.17 -25.13
N ARG A 152 -4.22 -2.17 -25.95
CA ARG A 152 -3.74 -2.07 -27.33
C ARG A 152 -2.22 -1.94 -27.43
N ARG A 153 -1.59 -1.21 -26.50
CA ARG A 153 -0.13 -0.96 -26.50
C ARG A 153 0.68 -2.05 -25.79
N TYR A 154 0.15 -2.58 -24.70
CA TYR A 154 0.90 -3.39 -23.74
C TYR A 154 0.23 -4.74 -23.44
N GLY A 155 -0.98 -4.98 -23.94
CA GLY A 155 -1.63 -6.28 -23.82
C GLY A 155 -0.86 -7.32 -24.63
N THR A 156 -0.40 -8.37 -23.97
CA THR A 156 0.15 -9.55 -24.64
C THR A 156 -1.01 -10.35 -25.21
N HIS A 157 -1.01 -10.55 -26.54
CA HIS A 157 -1.96 -11.42 -27.25
C HIS A 157 -1.89 -12.88 -26.78
#